data_AF-A0A2K9BX21-F1
#
_entry.id   AF-A0A2K9BX21-F1
#
_cell.length_a   1.000
_cell.length_b   1.000
_cell.length_c   1.000
_cell.angle_alpha   90.00
_cell.angle_beta   90.00
_cell.angle_gamma   90.00
#
_symmetry.space_group_name_H-M   'P 1'
#
loop_
_entity.id
_entity.type
_entity.pdbx_description
1 polymer ?
#
loop_
_entity_poly.entity_id
_entity_poly.type
_entity_poly.pdbx_seq_one_letter_code
_entity_poly.pdbx_strand_id
1 'polypeptide(L)' 'MFWESMLMLVGGLAAAWLSYTLAVLYGNAATLALRSRTRFETFCWHALYYTMIAFMLACLTVAAAGLIRVIAGMMV' A
#
# COMPACT_ATOMS: atom_id res chain seq x y z
N MET A 1 9.36 -0.59 -23.29
CA MET A 1 9.69 0.64 -22.55
C MET A 1 8.46 1.42 -22.09
N PHE A 2 7.59 1.95 -22.97
CA PHE A 2 6.37 2.66 -22.53
C PHE A 2 5.42 1.77 -21.70
N TRP A 3 5.09 0.59 -22.23
CA TRP A 3 4.22 -0.37 -21.55
C TRP A 3 4.74 -0.82 -20.17
N GLU A 4 6.04 -1.00 -20.01
CA GLU A 4 6.64 -1.37 -18.71
C GLU A 4 6.49 -0.24 -17.69
N SER A 5 6.71 1.01 -18.10
CA SER A 5 6.54 2.19 -17.23
C SER A 5 5.08 2.42 -16.85
N MET A 6 4.16 2.16 -17.80
CA MET A 6 2.71 2.19 -17.58
C MET A 6 2.26 1.10 -16.60
N LEU A 7 2.81 -0.12 -16.73
CA LEU A 7 2.55 -1.23 -15.81
C LEU A 7 3.08 -0.94 -14.40
N MET A 8 4.26 -0.32 -14.26
CA MET A 8 4.78 0.12 -12.96
C MET A 8 3.88 1.17 -12.30
N LEU A 9 3.38 2.12 -13.10
CA LEU A 9 2.45 3.16 -12.63
C LEU A 9 1.14 2.55 -12.13
N VAL A 10 0.44 1.83 -13.01
CA VAL A 10 -0.89 1.27 -12.71
C VAL A 10 -0.78 0.18 -11.65
N GLY A 11 0.23 -0.69 -11.74
CA GLY A 11 0.47 -1.75 -10.75
C GLY A 11 0.80 -1.20 -9.37
N GLY A 12 1.64 -0.16 -9.28
CA GLY A 12 1.94 0.51 -8.02
C GLY A 12 0.71 1.18 -7.40
N LEU A 13 -0.11 1.86 -8.21
CA LEU A 13 -1.38 2.47 -7.77
C LEU A 13 -2.39 1.42 -7.29
N ALA A 14 -2.57 0.33 -8.04
CA ALA A 14 -3.48 -0.75 -7.67
C ALA A 14 -3.04 -1.45 -6.38
N ALA A 15 -1.74 -1.74 -6.23
CA ALA A 15 -1.20 -2.34 -5.01
C ALA A 15 -1.32 -1.40 -3.80
N ALA A 16 -1.07 -0.09 -3.98
CA ALA A 16 -1.28 0.90 -2.93
C ALA A 16 -2.75 0.96 -2.49
N TRP A 17 -3.69 0.95 -3.45
CA TRP A 17 -5.12 0.95 -3.16
C TRP A 17 -5.56 -0.29 -2.37
N LEU A 18 -5.15 -1.49 -2.81
CA LEU A 18 -5.49 -2.74 -2.10
C LEU A 18 -4.94 -2.74 -0.68
N SER A 19 -3.71 -2.26 -0.50
CA SER A 19 -3.06 -2.15 0.80
C SER A 19 -3.79 -1.18 1.74
N TYR A 20 -4.25 -0.04 1.22
CA TYR A 20 -5.07 0.90 1.96
C TYR A 20 -6.40 0.28 2.41
N THR A 21 -7.11 -0.39 1.49
CA THR A 21 -8.38 -1.04 1.83
C THR A 21 -8.22 -2.13 2.88
N LEU A 22 -7.16 -2.95 2.80
CA LEU A 22 -6.86 -3.89 3.87
C LEU A 22 -6.54 -3.16 5.17
N ALA A 23 -5.70 -2.12 5.15
CA ALA A 23 -5.34 -1.39 6.38
C ALA A 23 -6.58 -0.85 7.10
N VAL A 24 -7.57 -0.33 6.37
CA VAL A 24 -8.86 0.14 6.94
C VAL A 24 -9.68 -1.02 7.51
N LEU A 25 -9.81 -2.14 6.79
CA LEU A 25 -10.51 -3.32 7.27
C LEU A 25 -9.86 -3.90 8.54
N TYR A 26 -8.53 -3.99 8.56
CA TYR A 26 -7.75 -4.45 9.70
C TYR A 26 -7.87 -3.49 10.89
N GLY A 27 -7.88 -2.18 10.65
CA GLY A 27 -8.13 -1.16 11.67
C GLY A 27 -9.51 -1.33 12.30
N ASN A 28 -10.56 -1.44 11.48
CA ASN A 28 -11.93 -1.66 11.96
C ASN A 28 -12.06 -3.00 12.72
N ALA A 29 -11.47 -4.08 12.21
CA ALA A 29 -11.45 -5.37 12.88
C ALA A 29 -10.71 -5.33 14.23
N ALA A 30 -9.63 -4.54 14.33
CA ALA A 30 -8.92 -4.34 15.58
C ALA A 30 -9.77 -3.58 16.61
N THR A 31 -10.53 -2.57 16.18
CA THR A 31 -11.46 -1.82 17.05
C THR A 31 -12.62 -2.67 17.55
N LEU A 32 -13.20 -3.52 16.70
CA LEU A 32 -14.29 -4.44 17.09
C LEU A 32 -13.84 -5.55 18.06
N ALA A 33 -12.61 -6.06 17.92
CA ALA A 33 -12.09 -7.16 18.73
C ALA A 33 -11.40 -6.72 20.04
N LEU A 34 -11.36 -5.42 20.34
CA LEU A 34 -10.60 -4.85 21.46
C LEU A 34 -11.08 -5.34 22.84
N ARG A 35 -12.34 -5.80 22.95
CA ARG A 35 -12.91 -6.34 24.20
C ARG A 35 -12.48 -7.78 24.53
N SER A 36 -11.92 -8.54 23.58
CA SER A 36 -11.62 -9.96 23.77
C SER A 36 -10.15 -10.33 23.52
N ARG A 37 -9.28 -9.37 23.19
CA ARG A 37 -7.89 -9.65 22.80
C ARG A 37 -6.90 -9.53 23.94
N THR A 38 -5.91 -10.43 23.90
CA THR A 38 -4.72 -10.36 24.74
C THR A 38 -3.78 -9.26 24.26
N ARG A 39 -2.90 -8.74 25.13
CA ARG A 39 -1.92 -7.68 24.75
C ARG A 39 -1.04 -8.07 23.57
N PHE A 40 -0.71 -9.36 23.44
CA PHE A 40 0.10 -9.88 22.33
C PHE A 40 -0.63 -9.76 20.99
N GLU A 41 -1.92 -10.10 20.95
CA GLU A 41 -2.72 -9.94 19.73
C GLU A 41 -2.79 -8.48 19.33
N THR A 42 -3.09 -7.56 20.26
CA THR A 42 -3.15 -6.12 19.96
C THR A 42 -1.83 -5.61 19.36
N PHE A 43 -0.67 -6.07 19.87
CA PHE A 43 0.64 -5.76 19.30
C PHE A 43 0.79 -6.30 17.87
N CYS A 44 0.44 -7.56 17.61
CA CYS A 44 0.49 -8.14 16.26
C CYS A 44 -0.41 -7.36 15.27
N TRP A 45 -1.60 -6.92 15.70
CA TRP A 45 -2.50 -6.15 14.84
C TRP A 45 -1.95 -4.76 14.52
N HIS A 46 -1.31 -4.09 15.49
CA HIS A 46 -0.60 -2.84 15.22
C HIS A 46 0.62 -3.04 14.33
N ALA A 47 1.42 -4.08 14.56
CA ALA A 47 2.58 -4.40 13.73
C ALA A 47 2.16 -4.66 12.27
N LEU A 48 1.10 -5.44 12.06
CA LEU A 48 0.51 -5.65 10.72
C LEU A 48 0.04 -4.34 10.11
N TYR A 49 -0.71 -3.51 10.85
CA TYR A 49 -1.17 -2.22 10.34
C TYR A 49 -0.02 -1.32 9.86
N TYR A 50 1.07 -1.21 10.62
CA TYR A 50 2.24 -0.42 10.23
C TYR A 50 2.98 -1.00 9.02
N THR A 51 3.11 -2.33 8.91
CA THR A 51 3.74 -2.94 7.73
C THR A 51 2.91 -2.72 6.48
N MET A 52 1.58 -2.73 6.57
CA MET A 52 0.68 -2.41 5.46
C MET A 52 0.83 -0.96 4.98
N ILE A 53 0.97 -0.01 5.91
CA ILE A 53 1.25 1.40 5.56
C ILE A 53 2.61 1.54 4.88
N ALA A 54 3.66 0.90 5.42
CA ALA A 54 4.99 0.96 4.82
C ALA A 54 5.00 0.38 3.40
N PHE A 55 4.30 -0.73 3.19
CA PHE A 55 4.15 -1.33 1.87
C PHE A 55 3.36 -0.43 0.90
N MET A 56 2.27 0.20 1.36
CA MET A 56 1.53 1.18 0.57
C MET A 56 2.43 2.35 0.11
N LEU A 57 3.27 2.89 1.00
CA LEU A 57 4.22 3.94 0.65
C LEU A 57 5.25 3.47 -0.39
N ALA A 58 5.75 2.24 -0.27
CA ALA A 58 6.65 1.65 -1.25
C ALA A 58 5.98 1.46 -2.63
N CYS A 59 4.70 1.08 -2.67
CA CYS A 59 3.96 0.98 -3.92
C CYS A 59 3.75 2.36 -4.58
N LEU A 60 3.52 3.40 -3.78
CA LEU A 60 3.40 4.77 -4.28
C LEU A 60 4.72 5.31 -4.85
N THR A 61 5.87 4.98 -4.25
CA THR A 61 7.16 5.38 -4.81
C THR A 61 7.46 4.68 -6.14
N VAL A 62 7.09 3.40 -6.28
CA VAL A 62 7.18 2.67 -7.55
C VAL A 62 6.25 3.27 -8.61
N ALA A 63 5.02 3.61 -8.22
CA ALA A 63 4.08 4.27 -9.14
C ALA A 63 4.62 5.64 -9.61
N ALA A 64 5.16 6.45 -8.69
CA ALA A 64 5.76 7.74 -9.00
C ALA A 64 6.98 7.60 -9.95
N ALA A 65 7.82 6.58 -9.74
CA ALA A 65 8.92 6.27 -10.65
C ALA A 65 8.41 5.89 -12.06
N GLY A 66 7.34 5.10 -12.15
CA GLY A 66 6.65 4.79 -13.40
C GLY A 66 6.15 6.06 -14.10
N LEU A 67 5.51 6.97 -13.35
CA LEU A 67 5.01 8.25 -13.87
C LEU A 67 6.14 9.11 -14.46
N ILE A 68 7.24 9.25 -13.73
CA ILE A 68 8.40 10.05 -14.17
C ILE A 68 8.95 9.50 -15.49
N ARG A 69 9.07 8.16 -15.62
CA ARG A 69 9.56 7.53 -16.85
C ARG A 69 8.59 7.68 -18.02
N VAL A 70 7.28 7.63 -17.77
CA VAL A 70 6.25 7.90 -18.80
C VAL A 70 6.36 9.33 -19.31
N ILE A 71 6.43 10.32 -18.40
CA ILE A 71 6.54 11.74 -18.76
C ILE A 71 7.83 12.02 -19.52
N ALA A 72 8.97 11.52 -19.02
CA ALA A 72 10.27 11.70 -19.69
C ALA A 72 10.28 11.08 -21.09
N GLY A 73 9.64 9.92 -21.28
CA GLY A 73 9.50 9.28 -22.58
C GLY A 73 8.55 9.99 -23.56
N MET A 74 7.69 10.90 -23.09
CA MET A 74 6.84 11.74 -23.94
C MET A 74 7.52 13.03 -24.39
N MET A 75 8.60 13.45 -23.72
CA MET A 75 9.35 14.68 -24.02
C MET A 75 10.48 14.48 -25.04
N VAL A 76 10.77 13.23 -25.41
CA VAL A 76 11.78 12.82 -26.41
C VAL A 76 11.06 12.39 -27.68
#